data_AF-A0A7S2Q1H3-F1
#
_entry.id   AF-A0A7S2Q1H3-F1
#
_cell.length_a   1.000
_cell.length_b   1.000
_cell.length_c   1.000
_cell.angle_alpha   90.00
_cell.angle_beta   90.00
_cell.angle_gamma   90.00
#
_symmetry.space_group_name_H-M   'P 1'
#
loop_
_entity.id
_entity.type
_entity.pdbx_description
1 polymer ?
#
loop_
_entity_poly.entity_id
_entity_poly.type
_entity_poly.pdbx_seq_one_letter_code
_entity_poly.pdbx_strand_id
1 'polypeptide(L)'
;WLEGTLQDKLVGSDKAKLKTVVQDTLDWLDKAQSAEKGDFDAKRCALESVVKTIQSNADARRRLEAYCFTTQDNWLEGTLQDKLVGSDKAKLKTVVQDTLDWLDKAQSAEKGDFDAKRCALESVVKTIQSNADARRRLEAYCFTTQDNWLEGTLQ
;
A
#
# COMPACT_ATOMS: atom_id res chain seq x y z
N TRP A 1 14.56 14.42 7.89
CA TRP A 1 13.09 14.51 7.72
C TRP A 1 12.65 13.21 7.04
N LEU A 2 12.09 12.19 7.68
CA LEU A 2 11.31 12.07 8.91
C LEU A 2 11.69 10.75 9.60
N GLU A 3 12.38 10.81 10.74
CA GLU A 3 12.64 9.62 11.55
C GLU A 3 11.78 9.71 12.81
N GLY A 4 10.47 9.54 12.60
CA GLY A 4 9.54 9.28 13.69
C GLY A 4 9.84 7.90 14.30
N THR A 5 9.65 7.79 15.61
CA THR A 5 9.92 6.55 16.34
C THR A 5 9.01 5.42 15.82
N LEU A 6 9.39 4.16 16.03
CA LEU A 6 8.50 3.02 15.72
C LEU A 6 7.10 3.18 16.32
N GLN A 7 6.96 3.95 17.41
CA GLN A 7 5.65 4.26 18.00
C GLN A 7 4.75 5.13 17.11
N ASP A 8 5.31 6.09 16.36
CA ASP A 8 4.57 6.92 15.39
C ASP A 8 4.16 6.10 14.17
N LYS A 9 4.85 4.99 13.97
CA LYS A 9 4.74 4.13 12.82
C LYS A 9 3.71 3.00 12.98
N LEU A 10 3.19 2.79 14.19
CA LEU A 10 2.27 1.72 14.52
C LEU A 10 0.84 2.26 14.64
N VAL A 11 -0.11 1.52 14.09
CA VAL A 11 -1.53 1.78 14.31
C VAL A 11 -1.94 1.39 15.74
N GLY A 12 -3.03 1.98 16.22
CA GLY A 12 -3.53 1.78 17.58
C GLY A 12 -3.71 0.30 17.94
N SER A 13 -4.20 -0.52 16.99
CA SER A 13 -4.32 -1.98 17.15
C SER A 13 -2.97 -2.65 17.45
N ASP A 14 -1.94 -2.38 16.66
CA ASP A 14 -0.62 -3.01 16.83
C ASP A 14 0.09 -2.53 18.10
N LYS A 15 -0.08 -1.25 18.44
CA LYS A 15 0.41 -0.68 19.70
C LYS A 15 -0.25 -1.34 20.91
N ALA A 16 -1.55 -1.64 20.82
CA ALA A 16 -2.27 -2.36 21.86
C ALA A 16 -1.76 -3.80 22.02
N LYS A 17 -1.61 -4.53 20.92
CA LYS A 17 -1.04 -5.90 20.93
C LYS A 17 0.35 -5.93 21.55
N LEU A 18 1.24 -5.03 21.13
CA LEU A 18 2.59 -4.93 21.68
C LEU A 18 2.56 -4.60 23.18
N LYS A 19 1.71 -3.65 23.59
CA LYS A 19 1.57 -3.28 25.00
C LYS A 19 1.09 -4.45 25.85
N THR A 20 0.10 -5.21 25.39
CA THR A 20 -0.40 -6.40 26.09
C THR A 20 0.70 -7.44 26.26
N VAL A 21 1.40 -7.82 25.18
CA VAL A 21 2.44 -8.86 25.25
C VAL A 21 3.62 -8.42 26.12
N VAL A 22 4.00 -7.14 26.07
CA VAL A 22 5.04 -6.58 26.95
C VAL A 22 4.60 -6.64 28.41
N GLN A 23 3.36 -6.23 28.71
CA GLN A 23 2.83 -6.28 30.08
C GLN A 23 2.73 -7.72 30.60
N ASP A 24 2.20 -8.64 29.81
CA ASP A 24 2.11 -10.06 30.16
C ASP A 24 3.50 -10.67 30.43
N THR A 25 4.53 -10.19 29.72
CA THR A 25 5.92 -10.62 29.93
C THR A 25 6.50 -10.02 31.22
N LEU A 26 6.20 -8.75 31.53
CA LEU A 26 6.61 -8.10 32.78
C LEU A 26 5.94 -8.75 34.00
N ASP A 27 4.62 -8.98 33.94
CA ASP A 27 3.85 -9.63 34.99
C ASP A 27 4.33 -11.07 35.24
N TRP A 28 4.81 -11.74 34.19
CA TRP A 28 5.46 -13.04 34.32
C TRP A 28 6.85 -12.92 34.95
N LEU A 29 7.64 -11.92 34.55
CA LEU A 29 8.99 -11.65 35.07
C LEU A 29 8.96 -11.43 36.60
N ASP A 30 7.97 -10.69 37.10
CA ASP A 30 7.80 -10.44 38.54
C ASP A 30 7.56 -11.72 39.35
N LYS A 31 7.03 -12.75 38.71
CA LYS A 31 6.74 -14.06 39.33
C LYS A 31 7.82 -15.10 39.01
N ALA A 32 8.78 -14.78 38.14
CA ALA A 32 9.77 -15.71 37.58
C ALA A 32 11.02 -15.89 38.48
N GLN A 33 10.89 -15.73 39.80
CA GLN A 33 11.99 -15.80 40.77
C GLN A 33 12.76 -17.13 40.77
N SER A 34 12.13 -18.21 40.29
CA SER A 34 12.71 -19.55 40.14
C SER A 34 12.71 -20.06 38.70
N ALA A 35 12.45 -19.20 37.71
CA ALA A 35 12.42 -19.61 36.31
C ALA A 35 13.85 -19.90 35.80
N GLU A 36 13.96 -20.86 34.90
CA GLU A 36 15.25 -21.21 34.32
C GLU A 36 15.56 -20.36 33.09
N LYS A 37 16.84 -20.29 32.70
CA LYS A 37 17.28 -19.55 31.49
C LYS A 37 16.44 -19.89 30.25
N GLY A 38 16.04 -21.16 30.10
CA GLY A 38 15.19 -21.62 29.00
C GLY A 38 13.81 -20.96 28.95
N ASP A 39 13.20 -20.65 30.10
CA ASP A 39 11.90 -19.98 30.17
C ASP A 39 11.99 -18.51 29.75
N PHE A 40 13.07 -17.82 30.18
CA PHE A 40 13.35 -16.46 29.75
C PHE A 40 13.62 -16.38 28.24
N ASP A 41 14.40 -17.33 27.69
CA ASP A 41 14.65 -17.42 26.26
C ASP A 41 13.36 -17.71 25.48
N ALA A 42 12.48 -18.58 25.99
CA ALA A 42 11.18 -18.85 25.39
C ALA A 42 10.27 -17.60 25.37
N LYS A 43 10.20 -16.84 26.47
CA LYS A 43 9.45 -15.58 26.53
C LYS A 43 10.02 -14.53 25.59
N ARG A 44 11.34 -14.40 25.50
CA ARG A 44 12.01 -13.50 24.55
C ARG A 44 11.67 -13.88 23.11
N CYS A 45 11.78 -15.16 22.76
CA CYS A 45 11.43 -15.64 21.42
C CYS A 45 9.96 -15.36 21.06
N ALA A 46 9.03 -15.53 22.01
CA ALA A 46 7.63 -15.21 21.80
C ALA A 46 7.41 -13.71 21.55
N LEU A 47 8.02 -12.85 22.39
CA LEU A 47 7.94 -11.39 22.23
C LEU A 47 8.55 -10.94 20.90
N GLU A 48 9.71 -11.48 20.53
CA GLU A 48 10.39 -11.15 19.27
C GLU A 48 9.56 -11.55 18.05
N SER A 49 8.90 -12.72 18.08
CA SER A 49 7.99 -13.16 17.02
C SER A 49 6.81 -12.20 16.81
N VAL A 50 6.20 -11.75 17.91
CA VAL A 50 5.10 -10.77 17.87
C VAL A 50 5.59 -9.44 17.30
N VAL A 51 6.73 -8.93 17.80
CA VAL A 51 7.34 -7.68 17.31
C VAL A 51 7.61 -7.75 15.80
N LYS A 52 8.20 -8.85 15.32
CA LYS A 52 8.53 -9.06 13.91
C LYS A 52 7.29 -9.10 13.02
N THR A 53 6.22 -9.73 13.51
CA THR A 53 4.93 -9.79 12.80
C THR A 53 4.31 -8.40 12.67
N ILE A 54 4.28 -7.65 13.77
CA ILE A 54 3.77 -6.26 13.79
C ILE A 54 4.57 -5.36 12.85
N GLN A 55 5.91 -5.44 12.88
CA GLN A 55 6.77 -4.68 11.97
C GLN A 55 6.46 -5.00 10.50
N SER A 56 6.36 -6.30 10.17
CA SER A 56 6.08 -6.75 8.80
C SER A 56 4.73 -6.27 8.29
N ASN A 57 3.70 -6.26 9.14
CA ASN A 57 2.37 -5.76 8.80
C ASN A 57 2.38 -4.23 8.61
N ALA A 58 3.05 -3.50 9.50
CA ALA A 58 3.17 -2.05 9.42
C ALA A 58 3.92 -1.59 8.15
N ASP A 59 4.97 -2.30 7.74
CA ASP A 59 5.69 -2.02 6.50
C ASP A 59 4.84 -2.33 5.26
N ALA A 60 4.08 -3.44 5.27
CA ALA A 60 3.18 -3.78 4.16
C ALA A 60 2.07 -2.74 4.00
N ARG A 61 1.48 -2.30 5.11
CA ARG A 61 0.52 -1.19 5.14
C ARG A 61 1.10 0.08 4.55
N ARG A 62 2.29 0.51 4.99
CA ARG A 62 2.96 1.71 4.45
C ARG A 62 3.18 1.64 2.96
N ARG A 63 3.58 0.47 2.45
CA ARG A 63 3.80 0.27 1.02
C ARG A 63 2.50 0.45 0.23
N LEU A 64 1.40 -0.12 0.72
CA LEU A 64 0.09 0.04 0.09
C LEU A 64 -0.38 1.51 0.13
N GLU A 65 -0.25 2.16 1.28
CA GLU A 65 -0.61 3.57 1.46
C GLU A 65 0.23 4.50 0.56
N ALA A 66 1.56 4.32 0.54
CA ALA A 66 2.46 5.06 -0.33
C ALA A 66 2.12 4.84 -1.81
N TYR A 67 1.74 3.61 -2.20
CA TYR A 67 1.31 3.32 -3.56
C TYR A 67 -0.02 4.02 -3.92
N CYS A 68 -0.98 4.07 -2.99
CA CYS A 68 -2.24 4.81 -3.17
C CYS A 68 -1.98 6.30 -3.40
N PHE A 69 -1.17 6.93 -2.55
CA PHE A 69 -0.82 8.35 -2.68
C PHE A 69 -0.03 8.64 -3.95
N THR A 70 0.98 7.81 -4.25
CA THR A 70 1.76 7.96 -5.50
C THR A 70 0.88 7.81 -6.73
N THR A 71 -0.10 6.91 -6.68
CA THR A 71 -1.05 6.72 -7.79
C THR A 71 -1.98 7.92 -7.92
N GLN A 72 -2.51 8.43 -6.81
CA GLN A 72 -3.36 9.63 -6.81
C GLN A 72 -2.61 10.85 -7.33
N ASP A 73 -1.40 11.11 -6.83
CA ASP A 73 -0.57 12.24 -7.26
C ASP A 73 -0.25 12.14 -8.76
N ASN A 74 0.20 10.99 -9.25
CA ASN A 74 0.55 10.86 -10.67
C ASN A 74 -0.65 10.95 -11.62
N TRP A 75 -1.78 10.31 -11.28
CA TRP A 75 -2.87 10.06 -12.22
C TRP A 75 -4.12 10.90 -11.99
N LEU A 76 -4.38 11.38 -10.78
CA LEU A 76 -5.58 12.15 -10.45
C LEU A 76 -5.31 13.64 -10.32
N GLU A 77 -4.14 14.01 -9.79
CA GLU A 77 -3.77 15.40 -9.46
C GLU A 77 -2.58 15.93 -10.28
N GLY A 78 -1.82 15.05 -10.93
CA GLY A 78 -0.57 15.38 -11.62
C GLY A 78 -0.67 15.40 -13.15
N THR A 79 0.50 15.35 -13.78
CA THR A 79 0.69 15.54 -15.24
C THR A 79 0.06 14.46 -16.12
N LEU A 80 -0.38 13.33 -15.56
CA LEU A 80 -1.02 12.25 -16.31
C LEU A 80 -2.55 12.33 -16.28
N GLN A 81 -3.14 13.27 -15.54
CA GLN A 81 -4.59 13.39 -15.44
C GLN A 81 -5.27 13.62 -16.79
N ASP A 82 -4.63 14.40 -17.68
CA ASP A 82 -5.17 14.74 -19.00
C ASP A 82 -5.13 13.55 -19.97
N LYS A 83 -4.35 12.51 -19.62
CA LYS A 83 -4.27 11.26 -20.39
C LYS A 83 -5.38 10.28 -20.04
N LEU A 84 -6.07 10.50 -18.93
CA LEU A 84 -7.18 9.64 -18.51
C LEU A 84 -8.50 10.15 -19.08
N VAL A 85 -9.30 9.19 -19.55
CA VAL A 85 -10.72 9.46 -19.82
C VAL A 85 -11.52 9.54 -18.54
N GLY A 86 -12.61 10.31 -18.54
CA GLY A 86 -13.44 10.51 -17.34
C GLY A 86 -13.88 9.20 -16.66
N SER A 87 -14.18 8.15 -17.44
CA SER A 87 -14.52 6.82 -16.91
C SER A 87 -13.36 6.17 -16.15
N ASP A 88 -12.13 6.26 -16.67
CA ASP A 88 -10.95 5.68 -16.04
C ASP A 88 -10.48 6.52 -14.85
N LYS A 89 -10.59 7.85 -14.92
CA LYS A 89 -10.34 8.75 -13.78
C LYS A 89 -11.29 8.42 -12.61
N ALA A 90 -12.57 8.20 -12.89
CA ALA A 90 -13.55 7.82 -11.89
C ALA A 90 -13.22 6.44 -11.27
N LYS A 91 -12.96 5.42 -12.10
CA LYS A 91 -12.57 4.08 -11.62
C LYS A 91 -11.33 4.12 -10.74
N LEU A 92 -10.30 4.86 -11.16
CA LEU A 92 -9.06 4.98 -10.41
C LEU A 92 -9.29 5.65 -9.05
N LYS A 93 -10.06 6.73 -9.03
CA LYS A 93 -10.42 7.42 -7.78
C LYS A 93 -11.19 6.50 -6.84
N THR A 94 -12.17 5.77 -7.36
CA THR A 94 -12.93 4.79 -6.58
C THR A 94 -12.03 3.72 -5.99
N VAL A 95 -11.18 3.07 -6.80
CA VAL A 95 -10.36 1.95 -6.30
C VAL A 95 -9.28 2.41 -5.30
N VAL A 96 -8.73 3.62 -5.48
CA VAL A 96 -7.78 4.21 -4.53
C VAL A 96 -8.49 4.54 -3.22
N GLN A 97 -9.65 5.20 -3.27
CA GLN A 97 -10.43 5.52 -2.08
C GLN A 97 -10.89 4.25 -1.35
N ASP A 98 -11.41 3.25 -2.07
CA ASP A 98 -11.81 1.96 -1.51
C ASP A 98 -10.64 1.22 -0.83
N THR A 99 -9.41 1.45 -1.33
CA THR A 99 -8.20 0.87 -0.73
C THR A 99 -7.77 1.62 0.52
N LEU A 100 -7.85 2.96 0.53
CA LEU A 100 -7.60 3.78 1.71
C LEU A 100 -8.63 3.51 2.81
N ASP A 101 -9.92 3.46 2.47
CA ASP A 101 -11.00 3.12 3.41
C ASP A 101 -10.83 1.70 3.97
N TRP A 102 -10.33 0.77 3.14
CA TRP A 102 -9.98 -0.57 3.60
C TRP A 102 -8.78 -0.53 4.55
N LEU A 103 -7.73 0.24 4.27
CA LEU A 103 -6.57 0.42 5.18
C LEU A 103 -6.98 0.93 6.57
N ASP A 104 -7.97 1.82 6.64
CA ASP A 104 -8.46 2.37 7.91
C ASP A 104 -9.24 1.34 8.74
N LYS A 105 -9.96 0.43 8.09
CA LYS A 105 -10.72 -0.65 8.74
C LYS A 105 -9.87 -1.89 9.03
N ALA A 106 -8.93 -2.20 8.14
CA ALA A 106 -8.09 -3.39 8.16
C ALA A 106 -6.79 -3.18 8.97
N GLN A 107 -6.86 -2.46 10.10
CA GLN A 107 -5.68 -2.16 10.93
C GLN A 107 -5.02 -3.41 11.52
N SER A 108 -5.77 -4.50 11.63
CA SER A 108 -5.31 -5.79 12.15
C SER A 108 -5.07 -6.83 11.07
N ALA A 109 -5.13 -6.45 9.78
CA ALA A 109 -4.88 -7.37 8.68
C ALA A 109 -3.43 -7.85 8.67
N GLU A 110 -3.21 -9.00 8.04
CA GLU A 110 -1.87 -9.56 7.94
C GLU A 110 -1.17 -9.04 6.68
N LYS A 111 0.16 -9.15 6.66
CA LYS A 111 0.97 -8.82 5.49
C LYS A 111 0.41 -9.40 4.18
N GLY A 112 -0.09 -10.64 4.21
CA GLY A 112 -0.69 -11.29 3.03
C GLY A 112 -1.89 -10.54 2.46
N ASP A 113 -2.76 -10.01 3.33
CA ASP A 113 -3.93 -9.25 2.91
C ASP A 113 -3.53 -7.89 2.30
N PHE A 114 -2.56 -7.21 2.92
CA PHE A 114 -2.01 -5.95 2.39
C PHE A 114 -1.37 -6.16 1.01
N ASP A 115 -0.59 -7.23 0.84
CA ASP A 115 0.03 -7.58 -0.45
C ASP A 115 -1.02 -7.95 -1.51
N ALA A 116 -2.06 -8.70 -1.15
CA ALA A 116 -3.15 -9.05 -2.06
C ALA A 116 -3.92 -7.80 -2.53
N LYS A 117 -4.25 -6.90 -1.59
CA LYS A 117 -4.92 -5.63 -1.90
C LYS A 117 -4.06 -4.74 -2.79
N ARG A 118 -2.75 -4.69 -2.54
CA ARG A 118 -1.78 -3.99 -3.40
C ARG A 118 -1.77 -4.54 -4.83
N CYS A 119 -1.68 -5.86 -4.97
CA CYS A 119 -1.69 -6.51 -6.29
C CYS A 119 -3.00 -6.21 -7.06
N ALA A 120 -4.14 -6.22 -6.39
CA ALA A 120 -5.43 -5.87 -6.99
C ALA A 120 -5.44 -4.42 -7.48
N LEU A 121 -4.98 -3.48 -6.65
CA LEU A 121 -4.88 -2.06 -7.01
C LEU A 121 -3.92 -1.85 -8.18
N GLU A 122 -2.72 -2.44 -8.12
CA GLU A 122 -1.73 -2.37 -9.21
C GLU A 122 -2.28 -2.91 -10.53
N SER A 123 -3.06 -4.00 -10.49
CA SER A 123 -3.67 -4.55 -11.71
C SER A 123 -4.62 -3.56 -12.36
N VAL A 124 -5.48 -2.90 -11.58
CA VAL A 124 -6.41 -1.89 -12.10
C VAL A 124 -5.65 -0.70 -12.68
N VAL A 125 -4.65 -0.21 -11.96
CA VAL A 125 -3.79 0.90 -12.40
C VAL A 125 -3.07 0.56 -13.72
N LYS A 126 -2.49 -0.64 -13.83
CA LYS A 126 -1.81 -1.12 -15.04
C LYS A 126 -2.77 -1.25 -16.23
N THR A 127 -4.00 -1.74 -16.02
CA THR A 127 -5.01 -1.80 -17.08
C THR A 127 -5.38 -0.40 -17.56
N ILE A 128 -5.59 0.55 -16.65
CA ILE A 128 -5.91 1.94 -16.99
C ILE A 128 -4.75 2.59 -17.78
N GLN A 129 -3.51 2.40 -17.31
CA GLN A 129 -2.29 2.82 -18.01
C GLN A 129 -2.25 2.30 -19.45
N SER A 130 -2.43 0.99 -19.62
CA SER A 130 -2.40 0.35 -20.93
C SER A 130 -3.49 0.89 -21.86
N ASN A 131 -4.69 1.15 -21.34
CA ASN A 131 -5.79 1.70 -22.14
C ASN A 131 -5.50 3.14 -22.57
N ALA A 132 -4.97 3.97 -21.67
CA ALA A 132 -4.58 5.35 -21.97
C ALA A 132 -3.48 5.41 -23.04
N ASP A 133 -2.48 4.53 -22.95
CA ASP A 133 -1.40 4.44 -23.94
C ASP A 133 -1.90 3.95 -25.30
N ALA A 134 -2.78 2.95 -25.34
CA ALA A 134 -3.39 2.46 -26.57
C ALA A 134 -4.20 3.55 -27.28
N ARG A 135 -5.00 4.32 -26.52
CA ARG A 135 -5.77 5.44 -27.05
C ARG A 135 -4.86 6.51 -27.65
N ARG A 136 -3.80 6.90 -26.94
CA ARG A 136 -2.85 7.91 -27.41
C ARG A 136 -2.16 7.50 -28.71
N ARG A 137 -1.80 6.21 -28.84
CA ARG A 137 -1.21 5.68 -30.08
C ARG A 137 -2.17 5.79 -31.26
N LEU A 138 -3.45 5.49 -31.04
CA LEU A 138 -4.47 5.63 -32.07
C LEU A 138 -4.69 7.10 -32.44
N GLU A 139 -4.79 8.00 -31.47
CA GLU A 139 -4.92 9.44 -31.71
C GLU A 139 -3.74 10.00 -32.51
N ALA A 140 -2.50 9.61 -32.15
CA ALA A 140 -1.31 10.00 -32.90
C ALA A 140 -1.35 9.47 -34.35
N TYR A 141 -1.75 8.21 -34.54
CA TYR A 141 -1.89 7.63 -35.88
C TYR A 141 -2.95 8.37 -36.72
N CYS A 142 -4.13 8.62 -36.15
CA CYS A 142 -5.19 9.39 -36.80
C CYS A 142 -4.72 10.80 -37.20
N PHE A 143 -4.02 11.50 -36.29
CA PHE A 143 -3.48 12.84 -36.57
C PHE A 143 -2.46 12.81 -37.71
N THR A 144 -1.49 11.88 -37.67
CA THR A 144 -0.48 11.76 -38.74
C THR A 144 -1.09 11.40 -40.09
N THR A 145 -2.11 10.55 -40.11
CA THR A 145 -2.79 10.17 -41.35
C THR A 145 -3.60 11.34 -41.90
N GLN A 146 -4.25 12.11 -41.02
CA GLN A 146 -4.97 13.32 -41.41
C GLN A 146 -4.03 14.38 -41.97
N ASP A 147 -2.86 14.57 -41.35
CA ASP A 147 -1.83 15.52 -41.79
C ASP A 147 -1.27 15.12 -43.16
N ASN A 148 -0.85 13.86 -43.33
CA ASN A 148 -0.40 13.34 -44.61
C ASN A 148 -1.46 13.44 -45.73
N TRP A 149 -2.74 13.37 -45.36
CA TRP A 149 -3.85 13.51 -46.31
C TRP A 149 -4.00 14.95 -46.77
N LEU A 150 -3.94 15.91 -45.84
CA LEU A 150 -4.01 17.34 -46.14
C LEU A 150 -2.82 17.83 -46.94
N GLU A 151 -1.63 17.29 -46.68
CA GLU A 151 -0.40 17.61 -47.42
C GLU A 151 -0.29 16.90 -48.78
N GLY A 152 -1.20 15.97 -49.08
CA GLY A 152 -1.15 15.16 -50.30
C GLY A 152 0.05 14.21 -50.38
N THR A 153 0.63 13.87 -49.23
CA THR A 153 1.83 13.02 -49.08
C THR A 153 1.50 11.56 -48.78
N LEU A 154 0.21 11.21 -48.68
CA LEU A 154 -0.28 9.84 -48.57
C LEU A 154 0.05 9.05 -49.85
N GLN A 155 1.10 8.22 -49.79
CA GLN A 155 1.52 7.29 -50.85
C GLN A 155 0.67 6.03 -50.88
#